data_AF-A0A955BK64-F1
#
_entry.id   AF-A0A955BK64-F1
#
_cell.length_a   1.000
_cell.length_b   1.000
_cell.length_c   1.000
_cell.angle_alpha   90.00
_cell.angle_beta   90.00
_cell.angle_gamma   90.00
#
_symmetry.space_group_name_H-M   'P 1'
#
loop_
_entity.id
_entity.type
_entity.pdbx_description
1 polymer ?
#
loop_
_entity_poly.entity_id
_entity_poly.type
_entity_poly.pdbx_seq_one_letter_code
_entity_poly.pdbx_strand_id
1 'polypeptide(L)'
;MSQATTHTPLDVDSIRRDFPIFAKPLPKGLPLVFLDTGASAQKPQVVIDKEREVYENYYANAYRGVYRFGALVDEQLERSRATIARFVNASRPEEIIFTAGTTASINAVAQAWGRANLRAGDEVLLNEMEHHANFVPWQ
;
A
#
# COMPACT_ATOMS: atom_id res chain seq x y z
N MET A 1 -18.46 -28.73 25.62
CA MET A 1 -19.10 -28.82 24.29
C MET A 1 -18.36 -27.85 23.38
N SER A 2 -17.54 -28.36 22.47
CA SER A 2 -16.77 -27.55 21.52
C SER A 2 -17.71 -27.03 20.44
N GLN A 3 -17.88 -25.70 20.33
CA GLN A 3 -18.59 -25.12 19.20
C GLN A 3 -17.71 -25.26 17.97
N ALA A 4 -18.17 -26.04 17.00
CA ALA A 4 -17.55 -26.12 15.68
C ALA A 4 -17.62 -24.74 15.04
N THR A 5 -16.46 -24.14 14.75
CA THR A 5 -16.35 -22.95 13.92
C THR A 5 -16.89 -23.28 12.53
N THR A 6 -18.09 -22.82 12.21
CA THR A 6 -18.67 -22.91 10.87
C THR A 6 -17.87 -21.99 9.96
N HIS A 7 -16.95 -22.57 9.18
CA HIS A 7 -16.17 -21.84 8.20
C HIS A 7 -17.06 -21.56 6.98
N THR A 8 -17.55 -20.32 6.85
CA THR A 8 -18.23 -19.89 5.63
C THR A 8 -17.22 -19.92 4.47
N PRO A 9 -17.49 -20.67 3.39
CA PRO A 9 -16.60 -20.70 2.24
C PRO A 9 -16.41 -19.31 1.62
N LEU A 10 -15.20 -19.01 1.16
CA LEU A 10 -14.90 -17.77 0.45
C LEU A 10 -15.64 -17.73 -0.90
N ASP A 11 -16.52 -16.76 -1.10
CA ASP A 11 -17.18 -16.53 -2.39
C ASP A 11 -16.24 -15.76 -3.34
N VAL A 12 -15.41 -16.51 -4.05
CA VAL A 12 -14.44 -15.97 -5.01
C VAL A 12 -15.11 -15.25 -6.17
N ASP A 13 -16.28 -15.73 -6.63
CA ASP A 13 -17.00 -15.09 -7.74
C ASP A 13 -17.54 -13.72 -7.35
N SER A 14 -17.99 -13.56 -6.10
CA SER A 14 -18.35 -12.25 -5.57
C SER A 14 -17.16 -11.32 -5.50
N ILE A 15 -16.04 -11.76 -4.95
CA ILE A 15 -14.82 -10.95 -4.88
C ILE A 15 -14.34 -10.56 -6.28
N ARG A 16 -14.39 -11.49 -7.25
CA ARG A 16 -13.94 -11.23 -8.63
C ARG A 16 -14.78 -10.14 -9.31
N ARG A 17 -16.06 -10.01 -8.97
CA ARG A 17 -16.94 -8.94 -9.48
C ARG A 17 -16.53 -7.55 -9.00
N ASP A 18 -15.84 -7.44 -7.87
CA ASP A 18 -15.33 -6.15 -7.39
C ASP A 18 -14.16 -5.62 -8.24
N PHE A 19 -13.55 -6.44 -9.09
CA PHE A 19 -12.41 -6.06 -9.93
C PHE A 19 -12.85 -5.88 -11.39
N PRO A 20 -13.13 -4.64 -11.83
CA PRO A 20 -13.75 -4.37 -13.13
C PRO A 20 -12.90 -4.84 -14.33
N ILE A 21 -11.58 -4.96 -14.16
CA ILE A 21 -10.69 -5.43 -15.23
C ILE A 21 -11.02 -6.85 -15.70
N PHE A 22 -11.55 -7.70 -14.82
CA PHE A 22 -11.86 -9.09 -15.16
C PHE A 22 -13.18 -9.27 -15.91
N ALA A 23 -13.99 -8.21 -16.01
CA ALA A 23 -15.17 -8.17 -16.87
C ALA A 23 -14.83 -7.79 -18.33
N LYS A 24 -13.59 -7.35 -18.59
CA LYS A 24 -13.14 -6.94 -19.93
C LYS A 24 -12.53 -8.13 -20.68
N PRO A 25 -13.10 -8.55 -21.82
CA PRO A 25 -12.50 -9.59 -22.63
C PRO A 25 -11.22 -9.08 -23.31
N LEU A 26 -10.27 -9.98 -23.48
CA LEU A 26 -9.09 -9.81 -24.33
C LEU A 26 -9.49 -9.90 -25.82
N PRO A 27 -8.58 -9.57 -26.76
CA PRO A 27 -8.82 -9.80 -28.18
C PRO A 27 -9.30 -11.22 -28.45
N LYS A 28 -10.21 -11.36 -29.43
CA LYS A 28 -10.87 -12.64 -29.77
C LYS A 28 -11.80 -13.20 -28.67
N GLY A 29 -12.19 -12.37 -27.69
CA GLY A 29 -13.21 -12.72 -26.69
C GLY A 29 -12.70 -13.59 -25.53
N LEU A 30 -11.38 -13.71 -25.35
CA LEU A 30 -10.80 -14.55 -24.30
C LEU A 30 -10.90 -13.86 -22.91
N PRO A 31 -11.12 -14.62 -21.82
CA PRO A 31 -11.10 -14.05 -20.48
C PRO A 31 -9.66 -13.66 -20.08
N LEU A 32 -9.53 -12.61 -19.27
CA LEU A 32 -8.26 -12.25 -18.65
C LEU A 32 -7.94 -13.23 -17.51
N VAL A 33 -6.82 -13.95 -17.64
CA VAL A 33 -6.22 -14.77 -16.57
C VAL A 33 -4.93 -14.09 -16.13
N PHE A 34 -4.98 -13.31 -15.05
CA PHE A 34 -3.86 -12.51 -14.56
C PHE A 34 -3.09 -13.24 -13.46
N LEU A 35 -1.93 -13.81 -13.80
CA LEU A 35 -1.07 -14.58 -12.89
C LEU A 35 0.24 -13.85 -12.55
N ASP A 36 0.21 -12.51 -12.52
CA ASP A 36 1.39 -11.65 -12.28
C ASP A 36 1.17 -10.67 -11.12
N THR A 37 0.32 -11.05 -10.15
CA THR A 37 -0.01 -10.22 -8.97
C THR A 37 1.21 -9.91 -8.10
N GLY A 38 2.25 -10.75 -8.14
CA GLY A 38 3.52 -10.50 -7.45
C GLY A 38 4.27 -9.26 -7.94
N ALA A 39 4.08 -8.86 -9.20
CA ALA A 39 4.61 -7.62 -9.74
C ALA A 39 3.71 -6.42 -9.36
N SER A 40 2.40 -6.53 -9.60
CA SER A 40 1.40 -5.56 -9.13
C SER A 40 -0.01 -6.14 -9.17
N ALA A 41 -0.81 -5.87 -8.13
CA ALA A 41 -2.19 -6.34 -8.05
C ALA A 41 -3.17 -5.51 -8.88
N GLN A 42 -4.26 -6.15 -9.32
CA GLN A 42 -5.43 -5.44 -9.85
C GLN A 42 -6.16 -4.68 -8.73
N LYS A 43 -6.96 -3.67 -9.08
CA LYS A 43 -7.58 -2.76 -8.11
C LYS A 43 -9.10 -3.01 -8.07
N PRO A 44 -9.70 -3.17 -6.89
CA PRO A 44 -11.15 -3.27 -6.78
C PRO A 44 -11.80 -1.90 -7.03
N GLN A 45 -13.08 -1.91 -7.42
CA GLN A 45 -13.83 -0.72 -7.81
C GLN A 45 -13.83 0.35 -6.71
N VAL A 46 -13.95 -0.05 -5.44
CA VAL A 46 -13.94 0.85 -4.28
C VAL A 46 -12.65 1.70 -4.17
N VAL A 47 -11.50 1.17 -4.60
CA VAL A 47 -10.23 1.91 -4.61
C VAL A 47 -10.23 2.94 -5.75
N ILE A 48 -10.69 2.53 -6.93
CA ILE A 48 -10.79 3.40 -8.11
C ILE A 48 -11.77 4.54 -7.86
N ASP A 49 -12.92 4.23 -7.27
CA ASP A 49 -13.95 5.22 -6.94
C ASP A 49 -13.45 6.22 -5.90
N LYS A 50 -12.70 5.77 -4.89
CA LYS A 50 -12.15 6.68 -3.89
C LYS A 50 -11.12 7.64 -4.49
N GLU A 51 -10.22 7.16 -5.34
CA GLU A 51 -9.26 8.01 -6.04
C GLU A 51 -9.98 9.05 -6.90
N ARG A 52 -10.96 8.61 -7.70
CA ARG A 52 -11.81 9.49 -8.51
C ARG A 52 -12.53 10.52 -7.64
N GLU A 53 -13.14 10.11 -6.54
CA GLU A 53 -13.85 10.97 -5.60
C GLU A 53 -12.96 12.10 -5.11
N VAL A 54 -11.72 11.81 -4.73
CA VAL A 54 -10.76 12.84 -4.29
C VAL A 54 -10.50 13.85 -5.40
N TYR A 55 -10.16 13.37 -6.59
CA TYR A 55 -9.81 14.23 -7.73
C TYR A 55 -10.97 15.09 -8.22
N GLU A 56 -12.19 14.54 -8.26
CA GLU A 56 -13.36 15.24 -8.79
C GLU A 56 -14.01 16.18 -7.78
N ASN A 57 -13.93 15.91 -6.46
CA ASN A 57 -14.75 16.61 -5.47
C ASN A 57 -13.99 17.55 -4.53
N TYR A 58 -12.75 17.24 -4.14
CA TYR A 58 -12.06 18.01 -3.08
C TYR A 58 -10.53 17.99 -3.14
N TYR A 59 -9.94 17.74 -4.30
CA TYR A 59 -8.49 17.77 -4.46
C TYR A 59 -7.89 19.13 -4.05
N ALA A 60 -6.89 19.07 -3.16
CA ALA A 60 -6.17 20.21 -2.65
C ALA A 60 -4.77 19.78 -2.19
N ASN A 61 -3.85 20.74 -2.06
CA ASN A 61 -2.56 20.49 -1.41
C ASN A 61 -2.76 20.26 0.09
N ALA A 62 -2.28 19.12 0.58
CA ALA A 62 -2.28 18.78 1.99
C ALA A 62 -1.41 19.74 2.83
N TYR A 63 -1.81 19.97 4.07
CA TYR A 63 -1.17 20.74 5.14
C TYR A 63 -0.82 22.19 4.78
N ARG A 64 -1.43 22.72 3.72
CA ARG A 64 -1.18 24.07 3.19
C ARG A 64 -2.42 24.95 3.12
N GLY A 65 -3.60 24.37 3.32
CA GLY A 65 -4.88 25.05 3.12
C GLY A 65 -5.66 25.21 4.42
N VAL A 66 -5.92 26.45 4.82
CA VAL A 66 -6.91 26.77 5.87
C VAL A 66 -8.35 26.77 5.34
N TYR A 67 -8.54 26.48 4.06
CA TYR A 67 -9.84 26.42 3.39
C TYR A 67 -10.38 24.99 3.37
N ARG A 68 -11.70 24.88 3.13
CA ARG A 68 -12.48 23.64 3.29
C ARG A 68 -11.84 22.38 2.69
N PHE A 69 -11.38 22.44 1.44
CA PHE A 69 -10.82 21.24 0.78
C PHE A 69 -9.43 20.89 1.30
N GLY A 70 -8.61 21.87 1.67
CA GLY A 70 -7.33 21.60 2.34
C GLY A 70 -7.53 20.83 3.65
N ALA A 71 -8.43 21.32 4.52
CA ALA A 71 -8.75 20.65 5.77
C ALA A 71 -9.33 19.23 5.57
N LEU A 72 -10.15 19.04 4.53
CA LEU A 72 -10.72 17.73 4.21
C LEU A 72 -9.64 16.74 3.71
N VAL A 73 -8.71 17.19 2.86
CA VAL A 73 -7.59 16.34 2.39
C VAL A 73 -6.72 15.93 3.57
N ASP A 74 -6.42 16.84 4.50
CA ASP A 74 -5.62 16.55 5.69
C ASP A 74 -6.29 15.50 6.57
N GLU A 75 -7.60 15.66 6.80
CA GLU A 75 -8.40 14.68 7.55
C GLU A 75 -8.38 13.29 6.89
N GLN A 76 -8.53 13.21 5.56
CA GLN A 76 -8.53 11.94 4.83
C GLN A 76 -7.14 11.28 4.83
N LEU A 77 -6.06 12.06 4.73
CA LEU A 77 -4.68 11.57 4.83
C LEU A 77 -4.40 11.00 6.22
N GLU A 78 -4.77 11.72 7.29
CA GLU A 78 -4.55 11.24 8.66
C GLU A 78 -5.43 10.03 8.99
N ARG A 79 -6.66 9.96 8.46
CA ARG A 79 -7.49 8.74 8.54
C ARG A 79 -6.83 7.56 7.83
N SER A 80 -6.21 7.80 6.68
CA SER A 80 -5.47 6.77 5.94
C SER A 80 -4.26 6.30 6.74
N ARG A 81 -3.51 7.23 7.34
CA ARG A 81 -2.38 6.93 8.23
C ARG A 81 -2.80 6.07 9.42
N ALA A 82 -3.87 6.46 10.11
CA ALA A 82 -4.41 5.70 11.24
C ALA A 82 -4.91 4.30 10.82
N THR A 83 -5.47 4.18 9.62
CA THR A 83 -5.91 2.88 9.07
C THR A 83 -4.73 1.97 8.79
N ILE A 84 -3.66 2.48 8.19
CA ILE A 84 -2.42 1.72 7.96
C ILE A 84 -1.78 1.32 9.28
N ALA A 85 -1.72 2.24 10.25
CA ALA A 85 -1.18 1.97 11.59
C ALA A 85 -1.89 0.78 12.25
N ARG A 86 -3.23 0.74 12.21
CA ARG A 86 -4.00 -0.42 12.69
C ARG A 86 -3.74 -1.68 11.86
N PHE A 87 -3.66 -1.56 10.54
CA PHE A 87 -3.42 -2.70 9.65
C PHE A 87 -2.09 -3.41 9.93
N VAL A 88 -1.04 -2.65 10.22
CA VAL A 88 0.30 -3.19 10.56
C VAL A 88 0.55 -3.30 12.07
N ASN A 89 -0.45 -3.01 12.90
CA ASN A 89 -0.36 -2.99 14.36
C ASN A 89 0.78 -2.10 14.90
N ALA A 90 0.97 -0.91 14.32
CA ALA A 90 1.86 0.11 14.85
C ALA A 90 1.30 0.67 16.17
N SER A 91 2.19 1.08 17.08
CA SER A 91 1.77 1.63 18.38
C SER A 91 1.10 2.99 18.21
N ARG A 92 1.55 3.77 17.21
CA ARG A 92 0.99 5.08 16.93
C ARG A 92 0.97 5.40 15.42
N PRO A 93 0.00 6.21 14.94
CA PRO A 93 -0.04 6.63 13.54
C PRO A 93 1.20 7.39 13.06
N GLU A 94 1.88 8.14 13.93
CA GLU A 94 3.05 8.94 13.58
C GLU A 94 4.28 8.09 13.19
N GLU A 95 4.25 6.79 13.50
CA GLU A 95 5.27 5.82 13.04
C GLU A 95 5.09 5.47 11.56
N ILE A 96 3.96 5.80 10.94
CA ILE A 96 3.68 5.54 9.53
C ILE A 96 4.11 6.72 8.68
N ILE A 97 5.16 6.52 7.88
CA ILE A 97 5.65 7.52 6.92
C ILE A 97 5.22 7.11 5.50
N PHE A 98 4.51 8.00 4.82
CA PHE A 98 4.15 7.80 3.42
C PHE A 98 5.38 8.02 2.52
N THR A 99 5.66 7.06 1.66
CA THR A 99 6.72 7.13 0.64
C THR A 99 6.15 6.72 -0.71
N ALA A 100 6.94 6.86 -1.78
CA ALA A 100 6.55 6.41 -3.12
C ALA A 100 6.45 4.87 -3.25
N GLY A 101 6.93 4.10 -2.26
CA GLY A 101 6.92 2.64 -2.27
C GLY A 101 8.08 2.03 -1.48
N THR A 102 8.14 0.70 -1.42
CA THR A 102 9.11 -0.06 -0.61
C THR A 102 10.57 0.36 -0.87
N THR A 103 10.97 0.52 -2.13
CA THR A 103 12.33 0.96 -2.48
C THR A 103 12.67 2.33 -1.89
N ALA A 104 11.73 3.28 -1.92
CA ALA A 104 11.94 4.61 -1.35
C ALA A 104 12.00 4.55 0.19
N SER A 105 11.16 3.72 0.82
CA SER A 105 11.19 3.51 2.27
C SER A 105 12.52 2.95 2.76
N ILE A 106 13.06 1.92 2.11
CA ILE A 106 14.35 1.33 2.49
C ILE A 106 15.47 2.35 2.30
N ASN A 107 15.49 3.07 1.18
CA ASN A 107 16.46 4.14 0.96
C ASN A 107 16.36 5.24 2.01
N ALA A 108 15.17 5.63 2.45
CA ALA A 108 15.02 6.62 3.50
C ALA A 108 15.70 6.16 4.80
N VAL A 109 15.56 4.88 5.17
CA VAL A 109 16.25 4.30 6.34
C VAL A 109 17.77 4.27 6.13
N ALA A 110 18.24 3.74 5.00
CA ALA A 110 19.67 3.63 4.71
C ALA A 110 20.36 5.01 4.69
N GLN A 111 19.74 6.01 4.06
CA GLN A 111 20.30 7.35 3.93
C GLN A 111 20.20 8.17 5.22
N ALA A 112 19.09 8.07 5.98
CA ALA A 112 18.91 8.86 7.20
C ALA A 112 19.52 8.17 8.43
N TRP A 113 19.12 6.94 8.71
CA TRP A 113 19.59 6.20 9.88
C TRP A 113 20.94 5.54 9.60
N GLY A 114 21.07 4.82 8.48
CA GLY A 114 22.29 4.07 8.14
C GLY A 114 23.53 4.95 8.14
N ARG A 115 23.51 6.06 7.38
CA ARG A 115 24.62 7.02 7.33
C ARG A 115 24.96 7.69 8.66
N ALA A 116 23.98 7.85 9.56
CA ALA A 116 24.18 8.52 10.84
C ALA A 116 24.71 7.57 11.93
N ASN A 117 24.48 6.26 11.79
CA ASN A 117 24.72 5.29 12.86
C ASN A 117 25.79 4.24 12.52
N LEU A 118 25.95 3.86 11.25
CA LEU A 118 26.95 2.89 10.82
C LEU A 118 28.32 3.54 10.63
N ARG A 119 29.37 2.80 10.99
CA ARG A 119 30.77 3.21 10.89
C ARG A 119 31.60 2.13 10.22
N ALA A 120 32.83 2.48 9.87
CA ALA A 120 33.78 1.52 9.34
C ALA A 120 33.98 0.36 10.33
N GLY A 121 33.76 -0.87 9.85
CA GLY A 121 33.84 -2.09 10.65
C GLY A 121 32.50 -2.60 11.17
N ASP A 122 31.42 -1.83 11.08
CA ASP A 122 30.07 -2.33 11.34
C ASP A 122 29.58 -3.20 10.16
N GLU A 123 28.69 -4.15 10.46
CA GLU A 123 28.14 -5.08 9.47
C GLU A 123 26.62 -4.94 9.36
N VAL A 124 26.11 -4.99 8.13
CA VAL A 124 24.67 -5.07 7.84
C VAL A 124 24.36 -6.48 7.35
N LEU A 125 23.54 -7.22 8.10
CA LEU A 125 23.15 -8.58 7.76
C LEU A 125 21.91 -8.58 6.85
N LEU A 126 21.99 -9.31 5.73
CA LEU A 126 20.91 -9.51 4.76
C LEU A 126 20.76 -11.00 4.43
N ASN A 127 19.66 -11.37 3.77
CA ASN A 127 19.45 -12.72 3.24
C ASN A 127 19.85 -12.80 1.74
N GLU A 128 20.15 -13.99 1.24
CA GLU A 128 20.40 -14.23 -0.19
C GLU A 128 19.16 -14.05 -1.06
N MET A 129 17.97 -14.22 -0.47
CA MET A 129 16.68 -14.09 -1.18
C MET A 129 16.18 -12.65 -1.30
N GLU A 130 16.94 -11.66 -0.84
CA GLU A 130 16.49 -10.27 -0.83
C GLU A 130 16.21 -9.75 -2.24
N HIS A 131 15.09 -9.03 -2.37
CA HIS A 131 14.85 -8.24 -3.58
C HIS A 131 15.91 -7.14 -3.70
N HIS A 132 16.33 -6.78 -4.91
CA HIS A 132 17.37 -5.76 -5.14
C HIS A 132 17.13 -4.43 -4.39
N ALA A 133 15.87 -4.05 -4.21
CA ALA A 133 15.47 -2.87 -3.43
C ALA A 133 15.94 -2.89 -1.96
N ASN A 134 16.17 -4.07 -1.37
CA ASN A 134 16.70 -4.25 -0.01
C ASN A 134 18.17 -4.71 0.02
N PHE A 135 18.86 -4.65 -1.12
CA PHE A 135 20.29 -4.99 -1.20
C PHE A 135 21.12 -3.76 -1.60
N VAL A 136 20.77 -3.12 -2.71
CA VAL A 136 21.52 -1.98 -3.27
C VAL A 136 21.68 -0.81 -2.29
N PRO A 137 20.68 -0.42 -1.46
CA PRO A 137 20.84 0.74 -0.56
C PRO A 137 21.88 0.56 0.55
N TRP A 138 22.31 -0.67 0.80
CA TRP A 138 23.25 -1.02 1.88
C TRP A 138 24.70 -1.21 1.39
N GLN A 139 24.95 -1.02 0.09
CA GLN A 139 26.28 -1.02 -0.51
C GLN A 139 26.98 0.34 -0.43
#